data_AF-A0A529VPJ7-F1
#
_entry.id   AF-A0A529VPJ7-F1
#
_cell.length_a   1.000
_cell.length_b   1.000
_cell.length_c   1.000
_cell.angle_alpha   90.00
_cell.angle_beta   90.00
_cell.angle_gamma   90.00
#
_symmetry.space_group_name_H-M   'P 1'
#
loop_
_entity.id
_entity.type
_entity.pdbx_description
1 polymer ?
#
loop_
_entity_poly.entity_id
_entity_poly.type
_entity_poly.pdbx_seq_one_letter_code
_entity_poly.pdbx_strand_id
1 'polypeptide(L)' 'GRGRERTLTLNWREAGQKKLEAPAKTGFGTKLIDLNVTRELRGTIARDYRDDGLKVEIRIPLVE' A
#
# COMPACT_ATOMS: atom_id res chain seq x y z
N GLY A 1 -4.42 -27.73 14.92
CA GLY A 1 -4.24 -27.41 13.50
C GLY A 1 -3.75 -25.98 13.40
N ARG A 2 -2.75 -25.68 12.56
CA ARG A 2 -2.27 -24.30 12.38
C ARG A 2 -3.43 -23.43 11.89
N GLY A 3 -3.79 -22.41 12.67
CA GLY A 3 -4.84 -21.46 12.30
C GLY A 3 -4.56 -20.87 10.92
N ARG A 4 -5.59 -20.68 10.10
CA ARG A 4 -5.43 -20.00 8.80
C ARG A 4 -4.74 -18.67 9.04
N GLU A 5 -3.60 -18.43 8.40
CA GLU A 5 -3.03 -17.08 8.35
C GLU A 5 -4.05 -16.19 7.64
N ARG A 6 -4.65 -15.27 8.40
CA ARG A 6 -5.62 -14.30 7.89
C ARG A 6 -4.84 -13.08 7.42
N THR A 7 -5.30 -12.45 6.35
CA THR A 7 -4.67 -11.24 5.81
C THR A 7 -5.71 -10.15 5.63
N LEU A 8 -5.44 -8.98 6.19
CA LEU A 8 -6.19 -7.76 5.89
C LEU A 8 -5.65 -7.17 4.59
N THR A 9 -6.53 -6.96 3.62
CA THR A 9 -6.21 -6.22 2.40
C THR A 9 -6.93 -4.88 2.43
N LEU A 10 -6.16 -3.79 2.43
CA LEU A 10 -6.65 -2.42 2.33
C LEU A 10 -6.40 -1.90 0.91
N ASN A 11 -7.46 -1.50 0.23
CA ASN A 11 -7.40 -0.87 -1.09
C ASN A 11 -7.67 0.63 -0.95
N TRP A 12 -6.67 1.46 -1.24
CA TRP A 12 -6.80 2.91 -1.29
C TRP A 12 -6.81 3.35 -2.75
N ARG A 13 -7.89 4.04 -3.15
CA ARG A 13 -8.01 4.67 -4.46
C ARG A 13 -8.08 6.19 -4.34
N GLU A 14 -7.20 6.88 -5.05
CA GLU A 14 -7.32 8.32 -5.32
C GLU A 14 -7.87 8.51 -6.73
N ALA A 15 -8.73 9.51 -6.92
CA ALA A 15 -9.37 9.80 -8.21
C ALA A 15 -9.37 11.31 -8.47
N GLY A 16 -9.57 11.69 -9.74
CA GLY A 16 -9.69 13.09 -10.16
C GLY A 16 -8.39 13.72 -10.69
N GLN A 17 -7.27 12.99 -10.64
CA GLN A 17 -6.03 13.36 -11.32
C GLN A 17 -6.01 12.73 -12.71
N LYS A 18 -5.73 13.53 -13.74
CA LYS A 18 -5.50 13.05 -15.11
C LYS A 18 -4.01 13.04 -15.39
N LYS A 19 -3.53 12.00 -16.10
CA LYS A 19 -2.11 11.84 -16.47
C LYS A 19 -1.19 11.80 -15.23
N LEU A 20 -1.61 11.07 -14.20
CA LEU A 20 -0.76 10.84 -13.04
C LEU A 20 0.40 9.93 -13.44
N GLU A 21 1.61 10.41 -13.22
CA GLU A 21 2.84 9.63 -13.43
C GLU A 21 3.44 9.24 -12.08
N ALA A 22 4.25 8.17 -12.08
CA ALA A 22 5.00 7.78 -10.90
C ALA A 22 5.99 8.91 -10.52
N PRO A 23 6.11 9.26 -9.24
CA PRO A 23 7.00 10.33 -8.82
C PRO A 23 8.46 9.92 -9.00
N ALA A 24 9.28 10.83 -9.54
CA ALA A 24 10.72 10.59 -9.73
C ALA A 24 11.51 10.46 -8.42
N LYS A 25 10.94 10.92 -7.29
CA LYS A 25 11.56 10.86 -5.95
C LYS A 25 10.53 10.52 -4.89
N THR A 26 10.95 9.70 -3.93
CA THR A 26 10.13 9.31 -2.77
C THR A 26 10.27 10.34 -1.64
N GLY A 27 9.16 10.99 -1.27
CA GLY A 27 9.09 11.94 -0.17
C GLY A 27 9.00 11.29 1.22
N PHE A 28 9.05 12.10 2.27
CA PHE A 28 8.98 11.63 3.67
C PHE A 28 7.72 10.80 3.97
N GLY A 29 6.54 11.27 3.56
CA GLY A 29 5.27 10.58 3.82
C GLY A 29 5.22 9.18 3.20
N THR A 30 5.69 9.01 1.97
CA THR A 30 5.76 7.70 1.31
C THR A 30 6.70 6.75 2.05
N LYS A 31 7.88 7.24 2.49
CA LYS A 31 8.82 6.45 3.29
C LYS A 31 8.23 6.04 4.64
N LEU A 32 7.48 6.95 5.29
CA LEU A 32 6.81 6.67 6.56
C LEU A 32 5.81 5.52 6.40
N ILE A 33 4.97 5.58 5.35
CA ILE A 33 4.00 4.51 5.05
C ILE A 33 4.72 3.19 4.77
N ASP A 34 5.75 3.20 3.92
CA ASP A 34 6.51 2.00 3.57
C ASP A 34 7.13 1.34 4.80
N LEU A 35 7.74 2.14 5.69
CA LEU A 35 8.36 1.65 6.92
C LEU A 35 7.34 0.98 7.84
N ASN A 36 6.21 1.65 8.09
CA ASN A 36 5.17 1.14 8.97
C ASN A 36 4.57 -0.16 8.41
N VAL A 37 4.23 -0.20 7.12
CA VAL A 37 3.65 -1.40 6.50
C VAL A 37 4.63 -2.56 6.49
N THR A 38 5.85 -2.34 6.02
CA THR A 38 6.78 -3.45 5.77
C THR A 38 7.52 -3.93 7.02
N ARG A 39 7.84 -3.04 7.97
CA ARG A 39 8.62 -3.41 9.17
C ARG A 39 7.75 -3.69 10.38
N GLU A 40 6.87 -2.75 10.73
CA GLU A 40 6.06 -2.86 11.96
C GLU A 40 4.93 -3.88 11.77
N LEU A 41 4.22 -3.79 10.64
CA LEU A 41 3.06 -4.63 10.36
C LEU A 41 3.41 -5.90 9.58
N ARG A 42 4.68 -6.06 9.17
CA ARG A 42 5.16 -7.21 8.36
C ARG A 42 4.31 -7.47 7.12
N GLY A 43 3.77 -6.39 6.55
CA GLY A 43 2.91 -6.40 5.39
C GLY A 43 3.65 -6.08 4.10
N THR A 44 2.88 -5.95 3.03
CA THR A 44 3.33 -5.52 1.71
C THR A 44 2.52 -4.32 1.24
N ILE A 45 3.12 -3.47 0.41
CA ILE A 45 2.49 -2.32 -0.20
C ILE A 45 2.85 -2.26 -1.69
N ALA A 46 1.85 -2.14 -2.55
CA ALA A 46 2.00 -1.98 -3.99
C ALA A 46 1.28 -0.70 -4.45
N ARG A 47 1.90 0.06 -5.35
CA ARG A 47 1.37 1.32 -5.88
C ARG A 47 1.29 1.23 -7.40
N ASP A 48 0.10 1.46 -7.95
CA ASP A 48 -0.19 1.54 -9.37
C ASP A 48 -0.62 2.97 -9.70
N TYR A 49 0.27 3.69 -10.40
CA TYR A 49 0.02 5.05 -10.88
C TYR A 49 -0.61 4.95 -12.27
N ARG A 50 -1.89 5.33 -12.36
CA ARG A 50 -2.68 5.20 -13.58
C ARG A 50 -3.15 6.55 -14.07
N ASP A 51 -3.60 6.57 -15.32
CA ASP A 51 -4.23 7.73 -15.93
C ASP A 51 -5.47 8.24 -15.19
N ASP A 52 -6.18 7.34 -14.49
CA ASP A 52 -7.38 7.62 -13.68
C ASP A 52 -7.12 7.94 -12.20
N GLY A 53 -5.85 7.90 -11.76
CA GLY A 53 -5.43 8.21 -10.40
C GLY A 53 -4.50 7.15 -9.80
N LEU A 54 -4.32 7.21 -8.47
CA LEU A 54 -3.46 6.29 -7.73
C LEU A 54 -4.27 5.13 -7.16
N LYS A 55 -3.79 3.90 -7.33
CA LYS A 55 -4.30 2.71 -6.66
C LYS A 55 -3.20 2.14 -5.78
N VAL A 56 -3.48 1.96 -4.50
CA VAL A 56 -2.56 1.35 -3.53
C VAL A 56 -3.21 0.14 -2.91
N GLU A 57 -2.50 -0.98 -2.92
CA GLU A 57 -2.89 -2.18 -2.21
C GLU A 57 -1.92 -2.40 -1.05
N ILE A 58 -2.46 -2.57 0.15
CA ILE A 58 -1.70 -2.91 1.35
C ILE A 58 -2.22 -4.24 1.87
N ARG A 59 -1.33 -5.20 2.10
CA ARG A 59 -1.67 -6.51 2.69
C ARG A 59 -0.93 -6.70 3.99
N ILE A 60 -1.65 -6.92 5.08
CA ILE A 60 -1.11 -7.06 6.43
C ILE A 60 -1.57 -8.41 7.01
N PRO A 61 -0.66 -9.24 7.56
CA PRO A 61 -1.07 -10.43 8.30
C PRO A 61 -1.84 -10.04 9.56
N LEU A 62 -3.00 -10.66 9.77
CA LEU A 62 -3.75 -10.53 11.01
C LEU A 62 -3.24 -11.60 11.98
N VAL A 63 -2.54 -11.15 13.01
CA VAL A 63 -2.18 -12.01 14.15
C VAL A 63 -3.44 -12.22 14.99
N GLU A 64 -3.71 -13.48 15.35
CA GLU A 64 -4.73 -13.83 16.35
C GLU A 64 -4.26 -13.49 17.76
#